data_AF-A0A938LSV1-F1
#
_entry.id   AF-A0A938LSV1-F1
#
_cell.length_a   1.000
_cell.length_b   1.000
_cell.length_c   1.000
_cell.angle_alpha   90.00
_cell.angle_beta   90.00
_cell.angle_gamma   90.00
#
_symmetry.space_group_name_H-M   'P 1'
#
loop_
_entity.id
_entity.type
_entity.pdbx_description
1 polymer ?
#
loop_
_entity_poly.entity_id
_entity_poly.type
_entity_poly.pdbx_seq_one_letter_code
_entity_poly.pdbx_strand_id
1 'polypeptide(L)'
;MINMERRQRVMQRSIRLGHCICDAKQPCPCPLFKEKNICSCAGERLESPTGKVRLTKLVEKAGCASKIDQAFLKQVLAGLPAIDDPRVLVGVPAGDDAGIYDMGNGQALVQTVDVFTPSVDDPYIFGQVAAANSVSDVYAMGGTPLTALSIVGFPARMIPDEALFQILAGGIDKMKEAGCAIIGGHSINDAEIKAGFAVTGLIDKNRVITNAGARPGDVLILTKPLGTGIVAFAAQIDRARPESTKATAQSMASLNKTASELMVRFGAHACTDVTGFSLMGHLAEMARSSGVDVQVVWDELPLFEGVLEYAAAGILPGAIERNKESCGDRVVAPDGLAQEMVDICFDAQTSGGLLIAIEPGRAADLLQALHDRGLSAATTIGKVTAPGSGLIRLETTGRRVIPAPIIDEAPQPSQSSIINYQSSVPEVPCCADALGRAAPGVQTQGQDGLGTQGRDALATAARPAGSEVDAIKASFKQFLSAAGTPRNLDAYTKQAMAIALSVALRCEPCLKMHLKNARSKGFTPEEIDEAAWMGISFAGSPAMVFYEQAKSQS
;
A
#
# COMPACT_ATOMS: atom_id res chain seq x y z
N MET A 1 11.59 -29.97 -22.22
CA MET A 1 13.03 -30.23 -22.37
C MET A 1 13.72 -28.91 -22.68
N ILE A 2 14.77 -28.54 -21.94
CA ILE A 2 15.46 -27.25 -22.09
C ILE A 2 16.23 -27.24 -23.42
N ASN A 3 15.96 -26.26 -24.29
CA ASN A 3 16.69 -26.10 -25.55
C ASN A 3 18.00 -25.33 -25.29
N MET A 4 19.09 -26.07 -25.04
CA MET A 4 20.39 -25.50 -24.69
C MET A 4 21.00 -24.64 -25.80
N GLU A 5 20.77 -24.98 -27.07
CA GLU A 5 21.27 -24.20 -28.20
C GLU A 5 20.59 -22.83 -28.29
N ARG A 6 19.26 -22.79 -28.11
CA ARG A 6 18.49 -21.53 -28.06
C ARG A 6 18.96 -20.68 -26.89
N ARG A 7 19.15 -21.29 -25.71
CA ARG A 7 19.64 -20.63 -24.50
C ARG A 7 20.98 -19.94 -24.75
N GLN A 8 21.98 -20.69 -25.22
CA GLN A 8 23.31 -20.17 -25.51
C GLN A 8 23.26 -19.02 -26.52
N ARG A 9 22.48 -19.16 -27.60
CA ARG A 9 22.33 -18.13 -28.63
C ARG A 9 21.75 -16.81 -28.08
N VAL A 10 20.70 -16.89 -27.27
CA VAL A 10 20.05 -15.72 -26.66
C VAL A 10 20.95 -15.04 -25.64
N MET A 11 21.66 -15.84 -24.84
CA MET A 11 22.63 -15.31 -23.87
C MET A 11 23.81 -14.63 -24.54
N GLN A 12 24.43 -15.24 -25.55
CA GLN A 12 25.55 -14.63 -26.28
C GLN A 12 25.15 -13.29 -26.91
N ARG A 13 23.91 -13.20 -27.44
CA ARG A 13 23.36 -11.94 -27.92
C ARG A 13 23.24 -10.91 -26.79
N SER A 14 22.69 -11.30 -25.64
CA SER A 14 22.49 -10.42 -24.48
C SER A 14 23.82 -9.93 -23.87
N ILE A 15 24.80 -10.83 -23.73
CA ILE A 15 26.17 -10.50 -23.28
C ILE A 15 26.81 -9.46 -24.21
N ARG A 16 26.69 -9.65 -25.53
CA ARG A 16 27.21 -8.70 -26.52
C ARG A 16 26.60 -7.30 -26.39
N LEU A 17 25.32 -7.22 -26.02
CA LEU A 17 24.60 -5.96 -25.81
C LEU A 17 24.85 -5.35 -24.42
N GLY A 18 25.47 -6.09 -23.50
CA GLY A 18 25.75 -5.64 -22.14
C GLY A 18 24.55 -5.68 -21.18
N HIS A 19 23.37 -6.15 -21.60
CA HIS A 19 22.15 -6.17 -20.79
C HIS A 19 21.27 -7.41 -21.03
N CYS A 20 20.38 -7.75 -20.10
CA CYS A 20 19.36 -8.80 -20.28
C CYS A 20 18.30 -8.31 -21.26
N ILE A 21 17.92 -9.14 -22.23
CA ILE A 21 16.77 -8.85 -23.11
C ILE A 21 15.45 -8.92 -22.33
N CYS A 22 15.42 -9.67 -21.22
CA CYS A 22 14.28 -9.79 -20.31
C CYS A 22 14.03 -8.55 -19.45
N ASP A 23 15.10 -7.84 -19.12
CA ASP A 23 15.13 -6.71 -18.22
C ASP A 23 16.32 -5.84 -18.63
N ALA A 24 16.01 -4.77 -19.36
CA ALA A 24 17.02 -3.87 -19.90
C ALA A 24 17.84 -3.15 -18.81
N LYS A 25 17.39 -3.17 -17.55
CA LYS A 25 18.11 -2.59 -16.40
C LYS A 25 19.15 -3.55 -15.82
N GLN A 26 19.13 -4.83 -16.18
CA GLN A 26 20.01 -5.86 -15.62
C GLN A 26 21.14 -6.24 -16.58
N PRO A 27 22.36 -6.53 -16.10
CA PRO A 27 23.43 -7.06 -16.94
C PRO A 27 23.16 -8.52 -17.34
N CYS A 28 23.82 -8.99 -18.40
CA CYS A 28 23.85 -10.41 -18.76
C CYS A 28 25.26 -11.01 -18.51
N PRO A 29 25.38 -12.18 -17.83
CA PRO A 29 24.30 -12.96 -17.21
C PRO A 29 23.71 -12.26 -15.98
N CYS A 30 22.38 -12.28 -15.88
CA CYS A 30 21.67 -11.71 -14.74
C CYS A 30 21.80 -12.60 -13.49
N PRO A 31 21.52 -12.09 -12.28
CA PRO A 31 21.61 -12.88 -11.04
C PRO A 31 20.83 -14.20 -11.11
N LEU A 32 19.59 -14.15 -11.63
CA LEU A 32 18.75 -15.35 -11.81
C LEU A 32 19.46 -16.44 -12.63
N PHE A 33 20.14 -16.07 -13.71
CA PHE A 33 20.88 -17.04 -14.52
C PHE A 33 22.08 -17.61 -13.75
N LYS A 34 22.84 -16.76 -13.06
CA LYS A 34 24.01 -17.17 -12.27
C LYS A 34 23.62 -18.15 -11.16
N GLU A 35 22.49 -17.91 -10.51
CA GLU A 35 22.03 -18.69 -9.36
C GLU A 35 21.30 -19.96 -9.75
N LYS A 36 20.34 -19.86 -10.69
CA LYS A 36 19.41 -20.96 -11.00
C LYS A 36 19.69 -21.63 -12.36
N ASN A 37 20.67 -21.14 -13.12
CA ASN A 37 21.00 -21.63 -14.46
C ASN A 37 19.77 -21.68 -15.40
N ILE A 38 18.93 -20.64 -15.32
CA ILE A 38 17.70 -20.47 -16.11
C ILE A 38 17.79 -19.17 -16.90
N CYS A 39 17.53 -19.23 -18.20
CA CYS A 39 17.48 -18.07 -19.09
C CYS A 39 16.02 -17.79 -19.50
N SER A 40 15.35 -16.91 -18.76
CA SER A 40 13.96 -16.50 -19.09
C SER A 40 13.83 -15.90 -20.49
N CYS A 41 14.86 -15.20 -20.98
CA CYS A 41 14.93 -14.68 -22.35
C CYS A 41 14.85 -15.78 -23.42
N ALA A 42 15.33 -16.99 -23.11
CA ALA A 42 15.31 -18.13 -24.02
C ALA A 42 13.97 -18.86 -24.03
N GLY A 43 12.95 -18.32 -23.34
CA GLY A 43 11.62 -18.92 -23.22
C GLY A 43 11.51 -19.92 -22.08
N GLU A 44 12.53 -20.05 -21.25
CA GLU A 44 12.51 -20.92 -20.09
C GLU A 44 11.71 -20.29 -18.95
N ARG A 45 11.12 -21.14 -18.11
CA ARG A 45 10.29 -20.72 -17.00
C ARG A 45 10.77 -21.39 -15.74
N LEU A 46 10.76 -20.62 -14.64
CA LEU A 46 10.79 -21.21 -13.30
C LEU A 46 9.52 -22.04 -13.12
N GLU A 47 9.59 -23.05 -12.25
CA GLU A 47 8.38 -23.69 -11.76
C GLU A 47 7.49 -22.63 -11.09
N SER A 48 6.19 -22.67 -11.40
CA SER A 48 5.25 -21.77 -10.76
C SER A 48 5.24 -22.05 -9.25
N PRO A 49 5.29 -21.02 -8.40
CA PRO A 49 5.12 -21.20 -6.96
C PRO A 49 3.81 -21.95 -6.68
N THR A 50 3.80 -22.80 -5.66
CA THR A 50 2.62 -23.54 -5.21
C THR A 50 2.34 -23.23 -3.74
N GLY A 51 1.10 -23.40 -3.30
CA GLY A 51 0.69 -23.19 -1.92
C GLY A 51 -0.29 -22.03 -1.73
N LYS A 52 -0.75 -21.86 -0.49
CA LYS A 52 -1.67 -20.78 -0.11
C LYS A 52 -0.95 -19.43 -0.14
N VAL A 53 -1.65 -18.39 -0.56
CA VAL A 53 -1.17 -17.01 -0.55
C VAL A 53 -2.02 -16.15 0.38
N ARG A 54 -1.36 -15.16 0.99
CA ARG A 54 -2.01 -14.10 1.77
C ARG A 54 -1.81 -12.79 1.02
N LEU A 55 -2.80 -12.40 0.22
CA LEU A 55 -2.60 -11.31 -0.75
C LEU A 55 -2.25 -9.97 -0.09
N THR A 56 -2.75 -9.69 1.12
CA THR A 56 -2.47 -8.40 1.81
C THR A 56 -1.01 -8.25 2.24
N LYS A 57 -0.27 -9.36 2.34
CA LYS A 57 1.17 -9.39 2.64
C LYS A 57 2.05 -9.10 1.41
N LEU A 58 1.46 -9.06 0.22
CA LEU A 58 2.16 -8.93 -1.06
C LEU A 58 2.03 -7.52 -1.66
N VAL A 59 1.45 -6.58 -0.92
CA VAL A 59 1.18 -5.22 -1.37
C VAL A 59 1.62 -4.22 -0.31
N GLU A 60 2.10 -3.06 -0.75
CA GLU A 60 2.50 -1.98 0.16
C GLU A 60 1.29 -1.35 0.87
N LYS A 61 0.21 -1.12 0.12
CA LYS A 61 -1.03 -0.49 0.60
C LYS A 61 -2.18 -1.42 0.27
N ALA A 62 -3.05 -1.73 1.23
CA ALA A 62 -4.21 -2.59 1.01
C ALA A 62 -5.45 -1.82 0.53
N GLY A 63 -6.18 -2.38 -0.44
CA GLY A 63 -7.47 -1.84 -0.87
C GLY A 63 -7.40 -0.43 -1.45
N CYS A 64 -8.45 0.36 -1.22
CA CYS A 64 -8.53 1.75 -1.69
C CYS A 64 -7.52 2.69 -1.02
N ALA A 65 -6.74 2.24 -0.02
CA ALA A 65 -5.61 3.01 0.49
C ALA A 65 -4.52 3.25 -0.57
N SER A 66 -4.50 2.47 -1.67
CA SER A 66 -3.57 2.63 -2.79
C SER A 66 -3.86 3.83 -3.70
N LYS A 67 -5.00 4.53 -3.55
CA LYS A 67 -5.34 5.69 -4.39
C LYS A 67 -4.32 6.83 -4.23
N ILE A 68 -4.10 7.56 -5.34
CA ILE A 68 -3.31 8.79 -5.34
C ILE A 68 -4.05 9.85 -4.52
N ASP A 69 -3.29 10.72 -3.85
CA ASP A 69 -3.84 11.83 -3.09
C ASP A 69 -4.78 12.71 -3.95
N GLN A 70 -5.93 13.09 -3.38
CA GLN A 70 -6.97 13.82 -4.12
C GLN A 70 -6.53 15.25 -4.45
N ALA A 71 -5.80 15.93 -3.55
CA ALA A 71 -5.33 17.28 -3.78
C ALA A 71 -4.28 17.31 -4.90
N PHE A 72 -3.33 16.37 -4.88
CA PHE A 72 -2.36 16.19 -5.96
C PHE A 72 -3.03 15.87 -7.29
N LEU A 73 -4.00 14.94 -7.31
CA LEU A 73 -4.73 14.61 -8.53
C LEU A 73 -5.48 15.83 -9.09
N LYS A 74 -6.20 16.57 -8.25
CA LYS A 74 -6.89 17.81 -8.64
C LYS A 74 -5.92 18.84 -9.23
N GLN A 75 -4.73 18.99 -8.63
CA GLN A 75 -3.68 19.88 -9.13
C GLN A 75 -3.19 19.48 -10.54
N VAL A 76 -2.94 18.19 -10.77
CA VAL A 76 -2.49 17.69 -12.08
C VAL A 76 -3.58 17.85 -13.14
N LEU A 77 -4.83 17.51 -12.80
CA LEU A 77 -5.95 17.59 -13.73
C LEU A 77 -6.30 19.02 -14.14
N ALA A 78 -6.10 20.01 -13.25
CA ALA A 78 -6.38 21.42 -13.53
C ALA A 78 -5.57 22.00 -14.71
N GLY A 79 -4.44 21.37 -15.06
CA GLY A 79 -3.60 21.79 -16.19
C GLY A 79 -3.95 21.12 -17.53
N LEU A 80 -4.92 20.20 -17.57
CA LEU A 80 -5.28 19.47 -18.78
C LEU A 80 -6.29 20.25 -19.65
N PRO A 81 -6.30 20.02 -20.98
CA PRO A 81 -7.31 20.60 -21.86
C PRO A 81 -8.72 20.25 -21.40
N ALA A 82 -9.63 21.22 -21.46
CA ALA A 82 -11.03 20.97 -21.19
C ALA A 82 -11.62 20.01 -22.23
N ILE A 83 -12.57 19.18 -21.78
CA ILE A 83 -13.40 18.35 -22.65
C ILE A 83 -14.72 19.11 -22.84
N ASP A 84 -15.04 19.52 -24.07
CA ASP A 84 -16.16 20.40 -24.42
C ASP A 84 -17.24 19.72 -25.30
N ASP A 85 -17.36 18.39 -25.23
CA ASP A 85 -18.45 17.67 -25.92
C ASP A 85 -19.77 17.89 -25.17
N PRO A 86 -20.80 18.49 -25.81
CA PRO A 86 -22.09 18.79 -25.16
C PRO A 86 -22.89 17.54 -24.76
N ARG A 87 -22.49 16.35 -25.21
CA ARG A 87 -23.10 15.08 -24.78
C ARG A 87 -22.54 14.57 -23.46
N VAL A 88 -21.44 15.12 -22.96
CA VAL A 88 -20.92 14.79 -21.63
C VAL A 88 -21.75 15.52 -20.59
N LEU A 89 -22.67 14.79 -19.95
CA LEU A 89 -23.56 15.32 -18.91
C LEU A 89 -22.83 15.49 -17.57
N VAL A 90 -21.94 14.55 -17.28
CA VAL A 90 -21.04 14.55 -16.11
C VAL A 90 -19.67 14.10 -16.61
N GLY A 91 -18.63 14.92 -16.41
CA GLY A 91 -17.27 14.67 -16.92
C GLY A 91 -16.21 15.26 -16.00
N VAL A 92 -14.93 15.19 -16.36
CA VAL A 92 -13.76 15.54 -15.51
C VAL A 92 -13.85 16.87 -14.73
N PRO A 93 -14.50 17.95 -15.22
CA PRO A 93 -14.71 19.16 -14.40
C PRO A 93 -15.75 18.99 -13.26
N ALA A 94 -16.62 17.99 -13.35
CA ALA A 94 -17.55 17.54 -12.32
C ALA A 94 -16.96 16.28 -11.66
N GLY A 95 -16.36 16.45 -10.47
CA GLY A 95 -15.77 15.36 -9.69
C GLY A 95 -16.81 14.42 -9.08
N ASP A 96 -17.66 13.84 -9.91
CA ASP A 96 -18.65 12.83 -9.56
C ASP A 96 -18.08 11.41 -9.75
N ASP A 97 -18.79 10.40 -9.25
CA ASP A 97 -18.26 9.03 -9.14
C ASP A 97 -18.08 8.34 -10.51
N ALA A 98 -18.85 8.75 -11.53
CA ALA A 98 -18.75 8.20 -12.88
C ALA A 98 -19.01 9.25 -13.98
N GLY A 99 -18.42 9.03 -15.16
CA GLY A 99 -18.71 9.84 -16.34
C GLY A 99 -20.07 9.48 -16.95
N ILE A 100 -20.86 10.48 -17.32
CA ILE A 100 -22.18 10.30 -17.95
C ILE A 100 -22.22 10.93 -19.34
N TYR A 101 -22.66 10.15 -20.31
CA TYR A 101 -22.69 10.56 -21.73
C TYR A 101 -24.06 10.32 -22.37
N ASP A 102 -24.72 11.38 -22.84
CA ASP A 102 -26.04 11.33 -23.49
C ASP A 102 -25.95 10.64 -24.87
N MET A 103 -26.75 9.59 -25.05
CA MET A 103 -26.84 8.86 -26.32
C MET A 103 -27.83 9.50 -27.31
N GLY A 104 -28.49 10.60 -26.93
CA GLY A 104 -29.42 11.36 -27.78
C GLY A 104 -30.83 10.77 -27.88
N ASN A 105 -31.13 9.73 -27.11
CA ASN A 105 -32.41 9.01 -27.15
C ASN A 105 -33.13 8.97 -25.78
N GLY A 106 -32.73 9.81 -24.83
CA GLY A 106 -33.25 9.83 -23.45
C GLY A 106 -32.50 8.92 -22.49
N GLN A 107 -31.63 8.04 -22.98
CA GLN A 107 -30.70 7.26 -22.16
C GLN A 107 -29.29 7.85 -22.23
N ALA A 108 -28.52 7.63 -21.17
CA ALA A 108 -27.11 7.96 -21.10
C ALA A 108 -26.27 6.74 -20.70
N LEU A 109 -25.03 6.71 -21.18
CA LEU A 109 -24.00 5.79 -20.69
C LEU A 109 -23.46 6.29 -19.36
N VAL A 110 -23.21 5.37 -18.44
CA VAL A 110 -22.43 5.61 -17.23
C VAL A 110 -21.14 4.82 -17.36
N GLN A 111 -19.99 5.49 -17.28
CA GLN A 111 -18.68 4.85 -17.43
C GLN A 111 -17.81 5.13 -16.21
N THR A 112 -17.28 4.07 -15.63
CA THR A 112 -16.30 4.14 -14.55
C THR A 112 -15.20 3.10 -14.76
N VAL A 113 -14.06 3.32 -14.11
CA VAL A 113 -12.99 2.35 -13.99
C VAL A 113 -12.37 2.48 -12.60
N ASP A 114 -12.27 1.36 -11.89
CA ASP A 114 -11.61 1.33 -10.60
C ASP A 114 -10.72 0.08 -10.50
N VAL A 115 -9.47 0.29 -10.07
CA VAL A 115 -8.44 -0.75 -9.94
C VAL A 115 -7.63 -0.48 -8.69
N PHE A 116 -7.46 -1.50 -7.85
CA PHE A 116 -6.75 -1.36 -6.59
C PHE A 116 -6.04 -2.66 -6.18
N THR A 117 -5.24 -2.55 -5.13
CA THR A 117 -4.48 -3.66 -4.55
C THR A 117 -5.35 -4.50 -3.59
N PRO A 118 -5.02 -5.79 -3.38
CA PRO A 118 -5.72 -6.64 -2.41
C PRO A 118 -6.02 -6.01 -1.05
N SER A 119 -7.30 -6.01 -0.67
CA SER A 119 -7.79 -5.61 0.67
C SER A 119 -8.04 -6.78 1.61
N VAL A 120 -8.03 -8.01 1.08
CA VAL A 120 -8.27 -9.27 1.81
C VAL A 120 -7.27 -10.32 1.36
N ASP A 121 -7.00 -11.30 2.22
CA ASP A 121 -6.00 -12.33 1.95
C ASP A 121 -6.46 -13.39 0.95
N ASP A 122 -7.76 -13.69 0.92
CA ASP A 122 -8.34 -14.70 0.04
C ASP A 122 -8.49 -14.17 -1.40
N PRO A 123 -7.87 -14.82 -2.41
CA PRO A 123 -7.92 -14.33 -3.78
C PRO A 123 -9.32 -14.30 -4.40
N TYR A 124 -10.18 -15.28 -4.08
CA TYR A 124 -11.53 -15.34 -4.61
C TYR A 124 -12.38 -14.20 -4.05
N ILE A 125 -12.33 -14.00 -2.75
CA ILE A 125 -13.02 -12.88 -2.09
C ILE A 125 -12.47 -11.54 -2.61
N PHE A 126 -11.15 -11.40 -2.80
CA PHE A 126 -10.61 -10.17 -3.37
C PHE A 126 -11.17 -9.89 -4.77
N GLY A 127 -11.31 -10.91 -5.62
CA GLY A 127 -12.00 -10.80 -6.90
C GLY A 127 -13.43 -10.26 -6.77
N GLN A 128 -14.18 -10.77 -5.79
CA GLN A 128 -15.54 -10.29 -5.49
C GLN A 128 -15.54 -8.83 -5.03
N VAL A 129 -14.61 -8.45 -4.14
CA VAL A 129 -14.48 -7.07 -3.65
C VAL A 129 -14.12 -6.11 -4.79
N ALA A 130 -13.17 -6.49 -5.66
CA ALA A 130 -12.79 -5.69 -6.83
C ALA A 130 -13.97 -5.46 -7.78
N ALA A 131 -14.77 -6.49 -8.04
CA ALA A 131 -15.97 -6.37 -8.86
C ALA A 131 -17.04 -5.51 -8.18
N ALA A 132 -17.33 -5.72 -6.90
CA ALA A 132 -18.34 -4.97 -6.15
C ALA A 132 -18.00 -3.47 -6.08
N ASN A 133 -16.72 -3.13 -5.85
CA ASN A 133 -16.24 -1.76 -5.90
C ASN A 133 -16.38 -1.16 -7.30
N SER A 134 -15.97 -1.88 -8.35
CA SER A 134 -15.96 -1.35 -9.73
C SER A 134 -17.36 -1.01 -10.27
N VAL A 135 -18.40 -1.70 -9.78
CA VAL A 135 -19.80 -1.37 -10.15
C VAL A 135 -20.44 -0.34 -9.23
N SER A 136 -19.78 0.02 -8.12
CA SER A 136 -20.33 0.86 -7.06
C SER A 136 -20.62 2.28 -7.57
N ASP A 137 -19.72 2.89 -8.34
CA ASP A 137 -19.94 4.23 -8.90
C ASP A 137 -21.18 4.27 -9.82
N VAL A 138 -21.41 3.21 -10.60
CA VAL A 138 -22.61 3.11 -11.44
C VAL A 138 -23.87 3.10 -10.56
N TYR A 139 -23.83 2.39 -9.42
CA TYR A 139 -24.92 2.38 -8.46
C TYR A 139 -25.08 3.72 -7.74
N ALA A 140 -23.99 4.43 -7.41
CA ALA A 140 -24.02 5.74 -6.78
C ALA A 140 -24.76 6.76 -7.64
N MET A 141 -24.60 6.68 -8.97
CA MET A 141 -25.33 7.54 -9.90
C MET A 141 -26.82 7.18 -10.08
N GLY A 142 -27.26 6.03 -9.55
CA GLY A 142 -28.59 5.45 -9.83
C GLY A 142 -28.68 4.67 -11.14
N GLY A 143 -27.53 4.31 -11.73
CA GLY A 143 -27.43 3.57 -12.98
C GLY A 143 -27.51 2.05 -12.81
N THR A 144 -27.63 1.35 -13.94
CA THR A 144 -27.60 -0.11 -13.98
C THR A 144 -26.36 -0.59 -14.75
N PRO A 145 -25.43 -1.35 -14.13
CA PRO A 145 -24.30 -1.95 -14.82
C PRO A 145 -24.76 -2.89 -15.94
N LEU A 146 -24.08 -2.86 -17.09
CA LEU A 146 -24.43 -3.68 -18.26
C LEU A 146 -23.27 -4.58 -18.70
N THR A 147 -22.10 -3.99 -18.94
CA THR A 147 -20.90 -4.72 -19.36
C THR A 147 -19.66 -4.27 -18.59
N ALA A 148 -18.67 -5.14 -18.51
CA ALA A 148 -17.39 -4.86 -17.86
C ALA A 148 -16.20 -5.44 -18.65
N LEU A 149 -15.05 -4.79 -18.50
CA LEU A 149 -13.75 -5.25 -18.95
C LEU A 149 -12.83 -5.41 -17.74
N SER A 150 -12.27 -6.60 -17.55
CA SER A 150 -11.31 -6.83 -16.46
C SER A 150 -9.98 -6.11 -16.72
N ILE A 151 -9.36 -5.57 -15.67
CA ILE A 151 -8.04 -4.95 -15.71
C ILE A 151 -7.20 -5.60 -14.62
N VAL A 152 -6.10 -6.25 -15.00
CA VAL A 152 -5.27 -7.00 -14.06
C VAL A 152 -3.78 -6.69 -14.25
N GLY A 153 -3.16 -6.13 -13.23
CA GLY A 153 -1.71 -6.19 -13.01
C GLY A 153 -1.40 -7.36 -12.07
N PHE A 154 -0.54 -8.28 -12.48
CA PHE A 154 -0.22 -9.44 -11.65
C PHE A 154 1.25 -9.83 -11.79
N PRO A 155 1.95 -10.16 -10.68
CA PRO A 155 3.34 -10.62 -10.72
C PRO A 155 3.39 -12.07 -11.18
N ALA A 156 3.18 -12.23 -12.48
CA ALA A 156 3.15 -13.54 -13.12
C ALA A 156 4.47 -14.25 -12.81
N ARG A 157 4.36 -15.54 -12.45
CA ARG A 157 5.49 -16.41 -12.07
C ARG A 157 6.09 -16.17 -10.68
N MET A 158 5.67 -15.14 -9.94
CA MET A 158 6.06 -14.94 -8.53
C MET A 158 4.98 -15.39 -7.56
N ILE A 159 3.74 -15.50 -8.02
CA ILE A 159 2.58 -15.94 -7.25
C ILE A 159 2.00 -17.17 -7.97
N PRO A 160 1.43 -18.15 -7.23
CA PRO A 160 0.72 -19.28 -7.83
C PRO A 160 -0.35 -18.82 -8.82
N ASP A 161 -0.40 -19.47 -9.98
CA ASP A 161 -1.36 -19.15 -11.05
C ASP A 161 -2.81 -19.32 -10.57
N GLU A 162 -3.04 -20.21 -9.61
CA GLU A 162 -4.33 -20.41 -8.94
C GLU A 162 -4.86 -19.12 -8.29
N ALA A 163 -3.99 -18.26 -7.76
CA ALA A 163 -4.43 -17.00 -7.16
C ALA A 163 -5.06 -16.08 -8.21
N LEU A 164 -4.48 -15.98 -9.40
CA LEU A 164 -5.07 -15.22 -10.51
C LEU A 164 -6.39 -15.84 -10.98
N PHE A 165 -6.45 -17.16 -11.09
CA PHE A 165 -7.68 -17.88 -11.43
C PHE A 165 -8.80 -17.54 -10.42
N GLN A 166 -8.52 -17.64 -9.13
CA GLN A 166 -9.49 -17.35 -8.06
C GLN A 166 -9.95 -15.88 -8.06
N ILE A 167 -9.04 -14.92 -8.27
CA ILE A 167 -9.40 -13.49 -8.42
C ILE A 167 -10.39 -13.30 -9.57
N LEU A 168 -10.09 -13.87 -10.74
CA LEU A 168 -10.97 -13.75 -11.89
C LEU A 168 -12.30 -14.47 -11.67
N ALA A 169 -12.30 -15.67 -11.09
CA ALA A 169 -13.50 -16.44 -10.78
C ALA A 169 -14.43 -15.69 -9.82
N GLY A 170 -13.89 -15.16 -8.71
CA GLY A 170 -14.67 -14.37 -7.75
C GLY A 170 -15.25 -13.10 -8.38
N GLY A 171 -14.45 -12.40 -9.20
CA GLY A 171 -14.94 -11.23 -9.94
C GLY A 171 -16.06 -11.56 -10.91
N ILE A 172 -15.95 -12.68 -11.65
CA ILE A 172 -17.00 -13.16 -12.57
C ILE A 172 -18.29 -13.48 -11.83
N ASP A 173 -18.22 -14.20 -10.71
CA ASP A 173 -19.40 -14.56 -9.93
C ASP A 173 -20.11 -13.32 -9.38
N LYS A 174 -19.34 -12.32 -8.93
CA LYS A 174 -19.91 -11.05 -8.45
C LYS A 174 -20.50 -10.20 -9.56
N MET A 175 -19.87 -10.13 -10.73
CA MET A 175 -20.44 -9.44 -11.90
C MET A 175 -21.73 -10.11 -12.37
N LYS A 176 -21.80 -11.44 -12.31
CA LYS A 176 -23.03 -12.20 -12.59
C LYS A 176 -24.15 -11.85 -11.62
N GLU A 177 -23.85 -11.72 -10.32
CA GLU A 177 -24.82 -11.24 -9.31
C GLU A 177 -25.30 -9.82 -9.62
N ALA A 178 -24.41 -8.94 -10.09
CA ALA A 178 -24.74 -7.58 -10.50
C ALA A 178 -25.62 -7.52 -11.78
N GLY A 179 -25.67 -8.61 -12.55
CA GLY A 179 -26.29 -8.64 -13.88
C GLY A 179 -25.40 -8.01 -14.97
N CYS A 180 -24.10 -7.89 -14.71
CA CYS A 180 -23.12 -7.28 -15.59
C CYS A 180 -22.31 -8.35 -16.34
N ALA A 181 -22.23 -8.25 -17.67
CA ALA A 181 -21.48 -9.19 -18.48
C ALA A 181 -20.01 -8.78 -18.61
N ILE A 182 -19.08 -9.64 -18.19
CA ILE A 182 -17.66 -9.46 -18.51
C ILE A 182 -17.46 -9.90 -19.96
N ILE A 183 -17.09 -8.95 -20.83
CA ILE A 183 -16.96 -9.17 -22.28
C ILE A 183 -15.52 -9.12 -22.77
N GLY A 184 -14.56 -9.04 -21.85
CA GLY A 184 -13.14 -9.02 -22.17
C GLY A 184 -12.30 -8.46 -21.02
N GLY A 185 -11.09 -8.04 -21.36
CA GLY A 185 -10.19 -7.41 -20.41
C GLY A 185 -8.77 -7.28 -20.92
N HIS A 186 -7.92 -6.75 -20.06
CA HIS A 186 -6.49 -6.60 -20.30
C HIS A 186 -5.71 -7.03 -19.07
N SER A 187 -4.60 -7.74 -19.30
CA SER A 187 -3.68 -8.16 -18.24
C SER A 187 -2.26 -7.74 -18.58
N ILE A 188 -1.54 -7.28 -17.55
CA ILE A 188 -0.14 -6.87 -17.61
C ILE A 188 0.64 -7.57 -16.52
N ASN A 189 1.89 -7.94 -16.84
CA ASN A 189 2.82 -8.41 -15.82
C ASN A 189 3.29 -7.21 -15.00
N ASP A 190 3.06 -7.24 -13.69
CA ASP A 190 3.30 -6.11 -12.76
C ASP A 190 3.95 -6.63 -11.48
N ALA A 191 4.76 -5.84 -10.78
CA ALA A 191 5.39 -6.25 -9.53
C ALA A 191 4.37 -6.41 -8.38
N GLU A 192 3.29 -5.63 -8.39
CA GLU A 192 2.21 -5.71 -7.40
C GLU A 192 0.89 -6.12 -8.04
N ILE A 193 0.06 -6.85 -7.28
CA ILE A 193 -1.28 -7.22 -7.70
C ILE A 193 -2.16 -5.96 -7.76
N LYS A 194 -2.78 -5.73 -8.92
CA LYS A 194 -3.80 -4.72 -9.16
C LYS A 194 -4.94 -5.38 -9.89
N ALA A 195 -6.15 -5.33 -9.36
CA ALA A 195 -7.31 -5.92 -10.01
C ALA A 195 -8.51 -4.99 -9.92
N GLY A 196 -9.35 -5.02 -10.96
CA GLY A 196 -10.52 -4.19 -11.06
C GLY A 196 -11.18 -4.31 -12.42
N PHE A 197 -12.17 -3.47 -12.67
CA PHE A 197 -12.96 -3.50 -13.89
C PHE A 197 -13.26 -2.10 -14.39
N ALA A 198 -13.21 -1.93 -15.71
CA ALA A 198 -13.89 -0.82 -16.37
C ALA A 198 -15.34 -1.25 -16.64
N VAL A 199 -16.30 -0.47 -16.15
CA VAL A 199 -17.72 -0.80 -16.19
C VAL A 199 -18.47 0.19 -17.07
N THR A 200 -19.34 -0.33 -17.91
CA THR A 200 -20.33 0.44 -18.67
C THR A 200 -21.72 0.10 -18.15
N GLY A 201 -22.44 1.13 -17.73
CA GLY A 201 -23.83 1.07 -17.32
C GLY A 201 -24.73 1.94 -18.18
N LEU A 202 -26.02 1.85 -17.91
CA LEU A 202 -27.06 2.68 -18.50
C LEU A 202 -27.83 3.43 -17.42
N ILE A 203 -28.27 4.64 -17.75
CA ILE A 203 -29.13 5.45 -16.89
C ILE A 203 -30.14 6.23 -17.73
N ASP A 204 -31.33 6.46 -17.16
CA ASP A 204 -32.26 7.47 -17.68
C ASP A 204 -31.72 8.85 -17.32
N LYS A 205 -31.48 9.70 -18.34
CA LYS A 205 -30.82 10.99 -18.14
C LYS A 205 -31.59 11.95 -17.24
N ASN A 206 -32.89 11.72 -17.02
CA ASN A 206 -33.73 12.54 -16.13
C ASN A 206 -33.78 12.01 -14.70
N ARG A 207 -33.11 10.88 -14.41
CA ARG A 207 -33.11 10.21 -13.11
C ARG A 207 -31.69 10.05 -12.53
N VAL A 208 -30.74 10.80 -13.09
CA VAL A 208 -29.37 10.87 -12.59
C VAL A 208 -29.39 11.42 -11.17
N ILE A 209 -28.77 10.70 -10.25
CA ILE A 209 -28.44 11.20 -8.92
C ILE A 209 -26.96 11.52 -8.94
N THR A 210 -26.61 12.78 -8.69
CA THR A 210 -25.23 13.24 -8.59
C THR A 210 -24.80 13.35 -7.13
N ASN A 211 -23.49 13.50 -6.88
CA ASN A 211 -23.01 13.90 -5.56
C ASN A 211 -23.36 15.37 -5.21
N ALA A 212 -23.84 16.14 -6.18
CA ALA A 212 -24.44 17.46 -5.99
C ALA A 212 -25.97 17.34 -5.87
N GLY A 213 -26.59 18.20 -5.05
CA GLY A 213 -28.05 18.31 -4.98
C GLY A 213 -28.64 18.16 -3.59
N ALA A 214 -27.81 17.88 -2.58
CA ALA A 214 -28.22 17.84 -1.18
C ALA A 214 -28.81 19.19 -0.75
N ARG A 215 -29.87 19.16 0.07
CA ARG A 215 -30.66 20.35 0.42
C ARG A 215 -30.68 20.56 1.93
N PRO A 216 -30.77 21.81 2.42
CA PRO A 216 -30.99 22.08 3.83
C PRO A 216 -32.18 21.29 4.38
N GLY A 217 -31.95 20.59 5.50
CA GLY A 217 -32.92 19.71 6.12
C GLY A 217 -32.80 18.25 5.72
N ASP A 218 -32.13 17.90 4.61
CA ASP A 218 -31.99 16.50 4.20
C ASP A 218 -31.34 15.65 5.29
N VAL A 219 -31.82 14.42 5.42
CA VAL A 219 -31.26 13.39 6.29
C VAL A 219 -30.17 12.64 5.54
N LEU A 220 -29.06 12.36 6.22
CA LEU A 220 -27.93 11.60 5.68
C LEU A 220 -28.02 10.14 6.14
N ILE A 221 -28.04 9.20 5.20
CA ILE A 221 -28.07 7.76 5.45
C ILE A 221 -26.80 7.13 4.88
N LEU A 222 -26.12 6.31 5.69
CA LEU A 222 -24.98 5.50 5.26
C LEU A 222 -25.37 4.02 5.24
N THR A 223 -25.11 3.30 4.15
CA THR A 223 -25.65 1.94 3.96
C THR A 223 -24.73 0.80 4.38
N LYS A 224 -23.44 1.07 4.66
CA LYS A 224 -22.48 0.07 5.18
C LYS A 224 -21.68 0.64 6.34
N PRO A 225 -21.17 -0.21 7.26
CA PRO A 225 -20.31 0.23 8.35
C PRO A 225 -18.95 0.75 7.86
N LEU A 226 -18.31 1.57 8.69
CA LEU A 226 -16.95 2.09 8.49
C LEU A 226 -15.90 1.24 9.21
N GLY A 227 -14.65 1.34 8.74
CA GLY A 227 -13.47 0.75 9.38
C GLY A 227 -12.79 -0.34 8.55
N THR A 228 -13.14 -0.48 7.27
CA THR A 228 -12.54 -1.52 6.41
C THR A 228 -11.02 -1.32 6.23
N GLY A 229 -10.53 -0.08 6.15
CA GLY A 229 -9.11 0.22 6.04
C GLY A 229 -8.35 -0.09 7.31
N ILE A 230 -8.90 0.28 8.47
CA ILE A 230 -8.35 -0.07 9.80
C ILE A 230 -8.26 -1.58 9.98
N VAL A 231 -9.33 -2.32 9.66
CA VAL A 231 -9.34 -3.79 9.79
C VAL A 231 -8.37 -4.45 8.81
N ALA A 232 -8.28 -3.96 7.56
CA ALA A 232 -7.32 -4.47 6.59
C ALA A 232 -5.88 -4.24 7.05
N PHE A 233 -5.57 -3.07 7.60
CA PHE A 233 -4.25 -2.77 8.15
C PHE A 233 -3.93 -3.63 9.38
N ALA A 234 -4.89 -3.79 10.30
CA ALA A 234 -4.75 -4.71 11.43
C ALA A 234 -4.49 -6.15 10.96
N ALA A 235 -5.11 -6.60 9.87
CA ALA A 235 -4.87 -7.92 9.29
C ALA A 235 -3.47 -8.03 8.66
N GLN A 236 -3.00 -6.97 7.99
CA GLN A 236 -1.64 -6.90 7.42
C GLN A 236 -0.55 -7.04 8.48
N ILE A 237 -0.81 -6.63 9.72
CA ILE A 237 0.14 -6.76 10.85
C ILE A 237 -0.21 -7.91 11.81
N ASP A 238 -1.10 -8.82 11.40
CA ASP A 238 -1.53 -10.00 12.18
C ASP A 238 -2.15 -9.65 13.55
N ARG A 239 -2.86 -8.51 13.64
CA ARG A 239 -3.57 -8.03 14.83
C ARG A 239 -5.10 -7.99 14.69
N ALA A 240 -5.64 -8.26 13.51
CA ALA A 240 -7.10 -8.29 13.33
C ALA A 240 -7.73 -9.59 13.85
N ARG A 241 -8.87 -9.45 14.53
CA ARG A 241 -9.73 -10.58 14.90
C ARG A 241 -10.31 -11.26 13.64
N PRO A 242 -10.36 -12.60 13.56
CA PRO A 242 -10.95 -13.32 12.43
C PRO A 242 -12.40 -12.93 12.13
N GLU A 243 -13.17 -12.58 13.16
CA GLU A 243 -14.56 -12.14 13.04
C GLU A 243 -14.64 -10.77 12.34
N SER A 244 -13.78 -9.83 12.72
CA SER A 244 -13.67 -8.51 12.08
C SER A 244 -13.30 -8.65 10.60
N THR A 245 -12.28 -9.47 10.27
CA THR A 245 -11.84 -9.65 8.88
C THR A 245 -12.90 -10.33 8.02
N LYS A 246 -13.63 -11.30 8.57
CA LYS A 246 -14.75 -11.95 7.89
C LYS A 246 -15.91 -10.97 7.64
N ALA A 247 -16.29 -10.19 8.65
CA ALA A 247 -17.38 -9.23 8.55
C ALA A 247 -17.07 -8.12 7.52
N THR A 248 -15.85 -7.57 7.54
CA THR A 248 -15.43 -6.57 6.55
C THR A 248 -15.36 -7.18 5.15
N ALA A 249 -14.78 -8.37 4.98
CA ALA A 249 -14.75 -9.07 3.69
C ALA A 249 -16.15 -9.28 3.09
N GLN A 250 -17.11 -9.72 3.90
CA GLN A 250 -18.50 -9.92 3.48
C GLN A 250 -19.18 -8.60 3.07
N SER A 251 -18.95 -7.54 3.84
CA SER A 251 -19.49 -6.21 3.53
C SER A 251 -18.87 -5.60 2.27
N MET A 252 -17.55 -5.72 2.11
CA MET A 252 -16.84 -5.26 0.91
C MET A 252 -17.24 -6.04 -0.34
N ALA A 253 -17.63 -7.31 -0.22
CA ALA A 253 -18.09 -8.12 -1.34
C ALA A 253 -19.58 -7.91 -1.68
N SER A 254 -20.36 -7.16 -0.87
CA SER A 254 -21.77 -6.92 -1.13
C SER A 254 -21.98 -5.76 -2.12
N LEU A 255 -22.95 -5.92 -3.02
CA LEU A 255 -23.27 -4.91 -4.03
C LEU A 255 -24.09 -3.76 -3.42
N ASN A 256 -23.85 -2.53 -3.86
CA ASN A 256 -24.69 -1.37 -3.57
C ASN A 256 -26.02 -1.34 -4.38
N LYS A 257 -26.31 -2.40 -5.15
CA LYS A 257 -27.47 -2.54 -6.04
C LYS A 257 -28.80 -2.20 -5.36
N THR A 258 -29.11 -2.87 -4.26
CA THR A 258 -30.39 -2.68 -3.56
C THR A 258 -30.53 -1.29 -2.96
N ALA A 259 -29.44 -0.73 -2.42
CA ALA A 259 -29.43 0.63 -1.93
C ALA A 259 -29.70 1.64 -3.05
N SER A 260 -29.08 1.44 -4.22
CA SER A 260 -29.27 2.26 -5.42
C SER A 260 -30.71 2.21 -5.94
N GLU A 261 -31.27 1.01 -6.09
CA GLU A 261 -32.67 0.84 -6.54
C GLU A 261 -33.66 1.56 -5.59
N LEU A 262 -33.41 1.48 -4.27
CA LEU A 262 -34.26 2.11 -3.26
C LEU A 262 -34.06 3.63 -3.22
N MET A 263 -32.83 4.15 -3.22
CA MET A 263 -32.62 5.61 -3.19
C MET A 263 -33.26 6.31 -4.39
N VAL A 264 -33.18 5.69 -5.58
CA VAL A 264 -33.81 6.19 -6.80
C VAL A 264 -35.34 6.15 -6.69
N ARG A 265 -35.89 5.08 -6.12
CA ARG A 265 -37.34 4.93 -5.90
C ARG A 265 -37.89 5.98 -4.92
N PHE A 266 -37.16 6.23 -3.83
CA PHE A 266 -37.56 7.17 -2.80
C PHE A 266 -37.26 8.63 -3.17
N GLY A 267 -36.46 8.87 -4.21
CA GLY A 267 -36.15 10.21 -4.73
C GLY A 267 -35.12 10.93 -3.87
N ALA A 268 -33.99 10.27 -3.60
CA ALA A 268 -32.84 10.91 -2.99
C ALA A 268 -32.40 12.16 -3.78
N HIS A 269 -31.94 13.18 -3.06
CA HIS A 269 -31.51 14.44 -3.65
C HIS A 269 -30.06 14.43 -4.11
N ALA A 270 -29.20 13.69 -3.39
CA ALA A 270 -27.80 13.45 -3.76
C ALA A 270 -27.34 12.08 -3.24
N CYS A 271 -26.32 11.52 -3.88
CA CYS A 271 -25.68 10.29 -3.46
C CYS A 271 -24.22 10.28 -3.88
N THR A 272 -23.39 9.58 -3.10
CA THR A 272 -22.06 9.13 -3.50
C THR A 272 -21.78 7.80 -2.79
N ASP A 273 -20.74 7.07 -3.16
CA ASP A 273 -20.29 5.91 -2.41
C ASP A 273 -19.04 6.21 -1.56
N VAL A 274 -19.03 5.73 -0.31
CA VAL A 274 -17.93 5.99 0.61
C VAL A 274 -16.80 5.02 0.30
N THR A 275 -15.75 5.50 -0.36
CA THR A 275 -14.58 4.71 -0.77
C THR A 275 -13.24 5.23 -0.19
N GLY A 276 -12.19 5.32 -1.01
CA GLY A 276 -10.81 5.56 -0.57
C GLY A 276 -10.54 6.92 0.08
N PHE A 277 -11.39 7.92 -0.18
CA PHE A 277 -11.29 9.25 0.41
C PHE A 277 -12.01 9.39 1.75
N SER A 278 -12.47 8.28 2.34
CA SER A 278 -13.20 8.21 3.61
C SER A 278 -14.59 8.83 3.61
N LEU A 279 -15.32 8.67 4.72
CA LEU A 279 -16.60 9.33 4.91
C LEU A 279 -16.44 10.85 4.83
N MET A 280 -15.41 11.42 5.47
CA MET A 280 -15.23 12.86 5.53
C MET A 280 -14.88 13.46 4.17
N GLY A 281 -14.03 12.80 3.37
CA GLY A 281 -13.68 13.29 2.04
C GLY A 281 -14.87 13.29 1.09
N HIS A 282 -15.64 12.20 1.07
CA HIS A 282 -16.82 12.07 0.23
C HIS A 282 -17.96 13.00 0.66
N LEU A 283 -18.22 13.11 1.96
CA LEU A 283 -19.22 14.04 2.49
C LEU A 283 -18.81 15.50 2.27
N ALA A 284 -17.52 15.83 2.37
CA ALA A 284 -17.01 17.18 2.11
C ALA A 284 -17.21 17.59 0.65
N GLU A 285 -16.99 16.65 -0.28
CA GLU A 285 -17.24 16.89 -1.70
C GLU A 285 -18.74 17.07 -1.97
N MET A 286 -19.61 16.21 -1.42
CA MET A 286 -21.07 16.35 -1.54
C MET A 286 -21.57 17.69 -0.99
N ALA A 287 -21.11 18.08 0.21
CA ALA A 287 -21.51 19.31 0.87
C ALA A 287 -21.07 20.54 0.07
N ARG A 288 -19.81 20.54 -0.42
CA ARG A 288 -19.25 21.61 -1.25
C ARG A 288 -19.99 21.74 -2.58
N SER A 289 -20.20 20.63 -3.29
CA SER A 289 -20.87 20.60 -4.60
C SER A 289 -22.35 20.97 -4.50
N SER A 290 -22.96 20.76 -3.33
CA SER A 290 -24.34 21.16 -3.04
C SER A 290 -24.47 22.57 -2.45
N GLY A 291 -23.36 23.21 -2.05
CA GLY A 291 -23.37 24.54 -1.42
C GLY A 291 -24.04 24.55 -0.04
N VAL A 292 -23.81 23.50 0.76
CA VAL A 292 -24.44 23.30 2.08
C VAL A 292 -23.41 22.94 3.14
N ASP A 293 -23.75 23.19 4.40
CA ASP A 293 -23.05 22.63 5.56
C ASP A 293 -23.83 21.43 6.11
N VAL A 294 -23.11 20.54 6.79
CA VAL A 294 -23.65 19.27 7.29
C VAL A 294 -23.26 19.02 8.74
N GLN A 295 -24.11 18.27 9.43
CA GLN A 295 -23.90 17.81 10.79
C GLN A 295 -23.91 16.29 10.79
N VAL A 296 -22.90 15.68 11.42
CA VAL A 296 -22.75 14.22 11.57
C VAL A 296 -22.71 13.88 13.05
N VAL A 297 -23.50 12.90 13.46
CA VAL A 297 -23.55 12.40 14.84
C VAL A 297 -22.64 11.19 14.95
N TRP A 298 -21.48 11.37 15.60
CA TRP A 298 -20.45 10.34 15.78
C TRP A 298 -21.01 9.01 16.31
N ASP A 299 -21.86 9.08 17.33
CA ASP A 299 -22.40 7.90 18.00
C ASP A 299 -23.33 7.05 17.12
N GLU A 300 -23.89 7.66 16.06
CA GLU A 300 -24.75 6.99 15.08
C GLU A 300 -23.96 6.38 13.92
N LEU A 301 -22.65 6.67 13.78
CA LEU A 301 -21.86 6.08 12.71
C LEU A 301 -21.78 4.55 12.87
N PRO A 302 -22.22 3.76 11.88
CA PRO A 302 -22.10 2.32 11.94
C PRO A 302 -20.61 1.95 11.77
N LEU A 303 -20.05 1.22 12.73
CA LEU A 303 -18.65 0.75 12.69
C LEU A 303 -18.61 -0.77 12.69
N PHE A 304 -17.58 -1.34 12.06
CA PHE A 304 -17.28 -2.76 12.28
C PHE A 304 -16.80 -3.00 13.71
N GLU A 305 -17.09 -4.20 14.23
CA GLU A 305 -16.59 -4.65 15.51
C GLU A 305 -15.06 -4.67 15.54
N GLY A 306 -14.47 -4.17 16.62
CA GLY A 306 -13.02 -4.07 16.79
C GLY A 306 -12.42 -2.73 16.36
N VAL A 307 -13.13 -1.92 15.55
CA VAL A 307 -12.57 -0.66 15.00
C VAL A 307 -12.16 0.32 16.11
N LEU A 308 -12.98 0.44 17.16
CA LEU A 308 -12.65 1.31 18.30
C LEU A 308 -11.44 0.80 19.07
N GLU A 309 -11.32 -0.51 19.25
CA GLU A 309 -10.18 -1.14 19.91
C GLU A 309 -8.89 -1.00 19.10
N TYR A 310 -8.94 -1.16 17.78
CA TYR A 310 -7.80 -0.96 16.89
C TYR A 310 -7.35 0.51 16.91
N ALA A 311 -8.30 1.45 16.84
CA ALA A 311 -8.01 2.88 16.92
C ALA A 311 -7.40 3.25 18.29
N ALA A 312 -7.96 2.74 19.39
CA ALA A 312 -7.42 2.92 20.73
C ALA A 312 -5.97 2.40 20.85
N ALA A 313 -5.66 1.30 20.18
CA ALA A 313 -4.31 0.71 20.13
C ALA A 313 -3.37 1.42 19.13
N GLY A 314 -3.79 2.49 18.47
CA GLY A 314 -3.00 3.21 17.46
C GLY A 314 -2.81 2.45 16.14
N ILE A 315 -3.61 1.41 15.88
CA ILE A 315 -3.58 0.63 14.65
C ILE A 315 -4.38 1.37 13.57
N LEU A 316 -3.76 2.40 13.01
CA LEU A 316 -4.36 3.31 12.04
C LEU A 316 -3.54 3.31 10.74
N PRO A 317 -4.14 3.07 9.56
CA PRO A 317 -3.43 3.13 8.29
C PRO A 317 -3.05 4.57 7.94
N GLY A 318 -1.89 4.77 7.29
CA GLY A 318 -1.44 6.10 6.85
C GLY A 318 -2.36 6.81 5.86
N ALA A 319 -3.33 6.10 5.27
CA ALA A 319 -4.39 6.71 4.46
C ALA A 319 -5.26 7.72 5.24
N ILE A 320 -5.39 7.55 6.56
CA ILE A 320 -6.09 8.48 7.45
C ILE A 320 -5.44 9.86 7.40
N GLU A 321 -4.11 9.92 7.58
CA GLU A 321 -3.37 11.19 7.56
C GLU A 321 -3.46 11.88 6.20
N ARG A 322 -3.31 11.12 5.10
CA ARG A 322 -3.52 11.65 3.74
C ARG A 322 -4.93 12.22 3.55
N ASN A 323 -5.95 11.53 4.04
CA ASN A 323 -7.34 12.01 3.92
C ASN A 323 -7.57 13.28 4.78
N LYS A 324 -6.94 13.39 5.95
CA LYS A 324 -6.95 14.62 6.77
C LYS A 324 -6.24 15.78 6.08
N GLU A 325 -5.10 15.56 5.44
CA GLU A 325 -4.39 16.58 4.66
C GLU A 325 -5.28 17.16 3.55
N SER A 326 -6.16 16.34 2.97
CA SER A 326 -7.02 16.75 1.85
C SER A 326 -8.32 17.48 2.26
N CYS A 327 -8.95 17.09 3.38
CA CYS A 327 -10.27 17.61 3.76
C CYS A 327 -10.47 17.90 5.25
N GLY A 328 -9.43 17.77 6.08
CA GLY A 328 -9.51 17.98 7.52
C GLY A 328 -9.85 19.42 7.91
N ASP A 329 -9.49 20.40 7.07
CA ASP A 329 -9.83 21.82 7.24
C ASP A 329 -11.34 22.11 7.16
N ARG A 330 -12.12 21.17 6.61
CA ARG A 330 -13.59 21.25 6.55
C ARG A 330 -14.29 20.55 7.71
N VAL A 331 -13.57 19.83 8.56
CA VAL A 331 -14.17 19.05 9.65
C VAL A 331 -13.95 19.77 10.98
N VAL A 332 -15.04 20.07 11.66
CA VAL A 332 -15.03 20.66 13.00
C VAL A 332 -15.51 19.60 14.00
N ALA A 333 -14.59 19.13 14.83
CA ALA A 333 -14.89 18.22 15.94
C ALA A 333 -15.05 19.00 17.26
N PRO A 334 -15.89 18.52 18.20
CA PRO A 334 -16.01 19.12 19.53
C PRO A 334 -14.82 18.72 20.42
N ASP A 335 -14.41 19.59 21.33
CA ASP A 335 -13.23 19.40 22.20
C ASP A 335 -13.24 18.10 23.03
N GLY A 336 -14.43 17.53 23.29
CA GLY A 336 -14.60 16.29 24.06
C GLY A 336 -14.50 15.00 23.26
N LEU A 337 -14.36 15.06 21.92
CA LEU A 337 -14.26 13.87 21.08
C LEU A 337 -12.78 13.47 20.93
N ALA A 338 -12.46 12.24 21.33
CA ALA A 338 -11.08 11.72 21.26
C ALA A 338 -10.55 11.75 19.81
N GLN A 339 -9.26 12.04 19.64
CA GLN A 339 -8.66 12.20 18.32
C GLN A 339 -8.80 10.93 17.48
N GLU A 340 -8.61 9.76 18.07
CA GLU A 340 -8.72 8.47 17.39
C GLU A 340 -10.16 8.21 16.89
N MET A 341 -11.17 8.79 17.53
CA MET A 341 -12.56 8.74 17.04
C MET A 341 -12.75 9.61 15.81
N VAL A 342 -12.16 10.82 15.81
CA VAL A 342 -12.12 11.68 14.64
C VAL A 342 -11.37 10.97 13.50
N ASP A 343 -10.28 10.26 13.79
CA ASP A 343 -9.44 9.56 12.82
C ASP A 343 -10.18 8.45 12.09
N ILE A 344 -11.08 7.73 12.77
CA ILE A 344 -11.95 6.70 12.15
C ILE A 344 -12.79 7.30 11.02
N CYS A 345 -13.23 8.55 11.14
CA CYS A 345 -14.00 9.22 10.09
C CYS A 345 -13.20 9.48 8.81
N PHE A 346 -11.86 9.45 8.90
CA PHE A 346 -10.92 9.59 7.79
C PHE A 346 -10.38 8.25 7.27
N ASP A 347 -10.84 7.12 7.81
CA ASP A 347 -10.44 5.80 7.33
C ASP A 347 -10.91 5.56 5.89
N ALA A 348 -9.99 5.07 5.05
CA ALA A 348 -10.28 4.74 3.66
C ALA A 348 -11.15 3.49 3.60
N GLN A 349 -12.34 3.61 2.99
CA GLN A 349 -13.27 2.50 2.87
C GLN A 349 -13.04 1.77 1.54
N THR A 350 -12.80 0.46 1.56
CA THR A 350 -12.78 -0.32 0.30
C THR A 350 -14.18 -0.86 0.05
N SER A 351 -14.77 -0.60 -1.12
CA SER A 351 -16.15 -1.00 -1.46
C SER A 351 -17.18 -0.68 -0.35
N GLY A 352 -17.16 0.55 0.15
CA GLY A 352 -18.08 1.00 1.19
C GLY A 352 -19.52 1.17 0.71
N GLY A 353 -20.34 1.75 1.57
CA GLY A 353 -21.77 1.93 1.32
C GLY A 353 -22.07 3.22 0.56
N LEU A 354 -23.31 3.36 0.12
CA LEU A 354 -23.84 4.62 -0.37
C LEU A 354 -24.06 5.59 0.79
N LEU A 355 -23.69 6.85 0.58
CA LEU A 355 -24.03 8.00 1.40
C LEU A 355 -25.13 8.77 0.68
N ILE A 356 -26.33 8.74 1.24
CA ILE A 356 -27.56 9.21 0.60
C ILE A 356 -28.08 10.44 1.36
N ALA A 357 -28.33 11.54 0.64
CA ALA A 357 -29.06 12.70 1.14
C ALA A 357 -30.51 12.64 0.67
N ILE A 358 -31.47 12.66 1.61
CA ILE A 358 -32.90 12.50 1.29
C ILE A 358 -33.80 13.39 2.16
N GLU A 359 -34.94 13.78 1.60
CA GLU A 359 -36.00 14.49 2.32
C GLU A 359 -36.37 13.81 3.66
N PRO A 360 -36.49 14.57 4.77
CA PRO A 360 -36.83 14.04 6.10
C PRO A 360 -38.09 13.18 6.13
N GLY A 361 -39.13 13.58 5.39
CA GLY A 361 -40.41 12.87 5.35
C GLY A 361 -40.32 11.47 4.74
N ARG A 362 -39.23 11.14 4.03
CA ARG A 362 -39.01 9.83 3.38
C ARG A 362 -37.88 9.03 4.00
N ALA A 363 -37.08 9.64 4.88
CA ALA A 363 -35.86 9.03 5.41
C ALA A 363 -36.15 7.75 6.20
N ALA A 364 -37.16 7.78 7.08
CA ALA A 364 -37.54 6.62 7.90
C ALA A 364 -38.05 5.45 7.03
N ASP A 365 -38.86 5.73 6.02
CA ASP A 365 -39.39 4.70 5.12
C ASP A 365 -38.29 4.09 4.24
N LEU A 366 -37.34 4.92 3.76
CA LEU A 366 -36.17 4.41 3.04
C LEU A 366 -35.31 3.53 3.95
N LEU A 367 -35.04 3.95 5.18
CA LEU A 367 -34.25 3.19 6.15
C LEU A 367 -34.90 1.83 6.45
N GLN A 368 -36.21 1.83 6.70
CA GLN A 368 -36.97 0.59 6.90
C GLN A 368 -36.92 -0.30 5.65
N ALA A 369 -37.08 0.26 4.45
CA ALA A 369 -37.00 -0.53 3.22
C ALA A 369 -35.61 -1.13 2.98
N LEU A 370 -34.53 -0.44 3.38
CA LEU A 370 -33.17 -0.98 3.35
C LEU A 370 -33.04 -2.16 4.33
N HIS A 371 -33.54 -2.01 5.55
CA HIS A 371 -33.51 -3.06 6.58
C HIS A 371 -34.32 -4.29 6.16
N ASP A 372 -35.52 -4.09 5.61
CA ASP A 372 -36.40 -5.17 5.11
C ASP A 372 -35.76 -5.98 3.97
N ARG A 373 -34.82 -5.37 3.24
CA ARG A 373 -34.03 -6.03 2.19
C ARG A 373 -32.69 -6.59 2.69
N GLY A 374 -32.47 -6.60 4.01
CA GLY A 374 -31.29 -7.19 4.65
C GLY A 374 -30.10 -6.26 4.82
N LEU A 375 -30.23 -4.95 4.52
CA LEU A 375 -29.17 -3.96 4.74
C LEU A 375 -29.30 -3.37 6.16
N SER A 376 -29.26 -4.22 7.18
CA SER A 376 -29.51 -3.84 8.59
C SER A 376 -28.48 -2.84 9.17
N ALA A 377 -27.30 -2.73 8.56
CA ALA A 377 -26.29 -1.75 8.95
C ALA A 377 -26.60 -0.33 8.46
N ALA A 378 -27.58 -0.16 7.56
CA ALA A 378 -27.96 1.16 7.07
C ALA A 378 -28.43 2.02 8.25
N THR A 379 -27.88 3.23 8.38
CA THR A 379 -28.11 4.08 9.56
C THR A 379 -28.21 5.55 9.13
N THR A 380 -29.10 6.29 9.79
CA THR A 380 -29.09 7.75 9.71
C THR A 380 -27.93 8.30 10.52
N ILE A 381 -26.99 8.97 9.85
CA ILE A 381 -25.74 9.44 10.47
C ILE A 381 -25.74 10.94 10.78
N GLY A 382 -26.73 11.68 10.29
CA GLY A 382 -26.72 13.13 10.39
C GLY A 382 -27.72 13.80 9.47
N LYS A 383 -27.50 15.08 9.22
CA LYS A 383 -28.36 15.92 8.36
C LYS A 383 -27.59 17.06 7.71
N VAL A 384 -28.14 17.56 6.62
CA VAL A 384 -27.73 18.82 6.00
C VAL A 384 -28.38 19.97 6.77
N THR A 385 -27.59 20.94 7.22
CA THR A 385 -28.07 21.97 8.15
C THR A 385 -28.59 23.21 7.44
N ALA A 386 -27.77 23.84 6.60
CA ALA A 386 -28.06 25.12 6.00
C ALA A 386 -27.22 25.30 4.72
N PRO A 387 -27.54 26.28 3.85
CA PRO A 387 -26.60 26.73 2.83
C PRO A 387 -25.26 27.11 3.46
N GLY A 388 -24.16 26.76 2.82
CA GLY A 388 -22.83 26.83 3.42
C GLY A 388 -21.70 26.60 2.44
N SER A 389 -20.48 26.49 2.96
CA SER A 389 -19.25 26.33 2.16
C SER A 389 -18.77 24.88 2.05
N GLY A 390 -19.51 23.93 2.64
CA GLY A 390 -19.13 22.53 2.71
C GLY A 390 -18.51 22.14 4.04
N LEU A 391 -18.86 22.82 5.13
CA LEU A 391 -18.35 22.49 6.46
C LEU A 391 -19.08 21.27 7.04
N ILE A 392 -18.31 20.36 7.64
CA ILE A 392 -18.80 19.19 8.36
C ILE A 392 -18.62 19.43 9.86
N ARG A 393 -19.71 19.45 10.62
CA ARG A 393 -19.67 19.51 12.08
C ARG A 393 -19.93 18.13 12.66
N LEU A 394 -18.97 17.62 13.42
CA LEU A 394 -19.19 16.41 14.22
C LEU A 394 -19.87 16.79 15.53
N GLU A 395 -20.81 15.97 15.95
CA GLU A 395 -21.42 16.01 17.26
C GLU A 395 -21.35 14.65 17.93
N THR A 396 -21.35 14.65 19.26
CA THR A 396 -21.45 13.43 20.04
C THR A 396 -22.49 13.60 21.15
N THR A 397 -23.27 12.55 21.32
CA THR A 397 -24.17 12.29 22.44
C THR A 397 -23.44 11.74 23.67
N GLY A 398 -22.14 11.43 23.55
CA GLY A 398 -21.32 10.84 24.61
C GLY A 398 -21.60 9.35 24.89
N ARG A 399 -22.39 8.68 24.04
CA ARG A 399 -22.74 7.26 24.23
C ARG A 399 -21.58 6.32 23.92
N ARG A 400 -20.73 6.68 22.96
CA ARG A 400 -19.56 5.91 22.54
C ARG A 400 -18.32 6.53 23.15
N VAL A 401 -17.57 5.72 23.87
CA VAL A 401 -16.26 6.07 24.43
C VAL A 401 -15.17 5.23 23.80
N ILE A 402 -13.97 5.78 23.70
CA ILE A 402 -12.83 5.02 23.22
C ILE A 402 -12.41 4.05 24.32
N PRO A 403 -12.30 2.74 24.03
CA PRO A 403 -11.87 1.78 25.04
C PRO A 403 -10.43 2.05 25.45
N ALA A 404 -10.03 1.56 26.63
CA ALA A 404 -8.63 1.56 27.01
C ALA A 404 -7.82 0.69 26.02
N PRO A 405 -6.62 1.12 25.60
CA PRO A 405 -5.80 0.35 24.69
C PRO A 405 -5.46 -1.02 25.31
N ILE A 406 -5.85 -2.09 24.62
CA ILE A 406 -5.38 -3.43 24.94
C ILE A 406 -4.01 -3.57 24.28
N ILE A 407 -2.96 -3.35 25.06
CA ILE A 407 -1.58 -3.57 24.64
C ILE A 407 -1.31 -5.06 24.74
N ASP A 408 -1.74 -5.84 23.75
CA ASP A 408 -1.17 -7.17 23.55
C ASP A 408 0.27 -7.01 23.01
N GLU A 409 1.21 -7.78 23.59
CA GLU A 409 2.56 -7.90 23.06
C GLU A 409 2.46 -8.17 21.55
N ALA A 410 3.27 -7.46 20.75
CA ALA A 410 3.27 -7.68 19.32
C ALA A 410 3.46 -9.17 19.03
N PRO A 411 2.54 -9.82 18.30
CA PRO A 411 2.76 -11.19 17.89
C PRO A 411 4.12 -11.24 17.21
N GLN A 412 5.01 -12.12 17.68
CA GLN A 412 6.23 -12.36 16.92
C GLN A 412 5.80 -12.81 15.53
N PRO A 413 6.33 -12.23 14.45
CA PRO A 413 5.92 -12.57 13.09
C PRO A 413 5.98 -14.09 12.94
N SER A 414 4.80 -14.70 12.78
CA SER A 414 4.72 -16.15 12.73
C SER A 414 5.47 -16.62 11.49
N GLN A 415 6.36 -17.59 11.67
CA GLN A 415 7.04 -18.27 10.56
C GLN A 415 6.07 -19.19 9.81
N SER A 416 4.87 -18.71 9.44
CA SER A 416 3.91 -19.49 8.66
C SER A 416 4.25 -19.36 7.18
N SER A 417 4.95 -20.37 6.63
CA SER A 417 5.16 -20.63 5.20
C SER A 417 5.06 -19.39 4.31
N ILE A 418 5.86 -18.37 4.63
CA ILE A 418 6.00 -17.21 3.79
C ILE A 418 6.70 -17.76 2.56
N ILE A 419 6.09 -17.62 1.38
CA ILE A 419 6.91 -17.51 0.17
C ILE A 419 7.67 -16.21 0.40
N ASN A 420 8.75 -16.30 1.18
CA ASN A 420 9.69 -15.21 1.33
C ASN A 420 10.09 -14.93 -0.11
N TYR A 421 9.79 -13.73 -0.58
CA TYR A 421 10.63 -13.14 -1.60
C TYR A 421 12.00 -13.01 -0.95
N GLN A 422 12.73 -14.13 -0.92
CA GLN A 422 14.17 -14.11 -0.79
C GLN A 422 14.59 -13.38 -2.04
N SER A 423 14.93 -12.09 -1.89
CA SER A 423 16.10 -11.61 -2.59
C SER A 423 17.20 -12.60 -2.19
N SER A 424 17.49 -13.56 -3.06
CA SER A 424 18.60 -14.48 -2.91
C SER A 424 19.89 -13.71 -3.14
N VAL A 425 20.10 -12.65 -2.36
CA VAL A 425 21.45 -12.29 -1.99
C VAL A 425 21.83 -13.41 -1.02
N PRO A 426 22.77 -14.31 -1.36
CA PRO A 426 23.30 -15.22 -0.35
C PRO A 426 23.69 -14.37 0.85
N GLU A 427 23.32 -14.77 2.07
CA GLU A 427 23.77 -14.07 3.28
C GLU A 427 25.28 -13.84 3.16
N VAL A 428 25.65 -12.62 2.81
CA VAL A 428 27.05 -12.24 2.71
C VAL A 428 27.45 -12.11 4.17
N PRO A 429 28.41 -12.93 4.66
CA PRO A 429 28.86 -12.84 6.04
C PRO A 429 29.17 -11.37 6.35
N CYS A 430 28.70 -10.88 7.49
CA CYS A 430 28.92 -9.49 7.87
C CYS A 430 30.43 -9.20 7.80
N CYS A 431 30.81 -8.02 7.32
CA CYS A 431 32.21 -7.60 7.33
C CYS A 431 32.84 -7.68 8.74
N ALA A 432 32.02 -7.50 9.79
CA ALA A 432 32.42 -7.67 11.18
C ALA A 432 32.76 -9.14 11.53
N ASP A 433 32.02 -10.11 10.99
CA ASP A 433 32.26 -11.54 11.23
C ASP A 433 33.59 -12.01 10.65
N ALA A 434 34.03 -11.40 9.55
CA ALA A 434 35.32 -11.68 8.93
C ALA A 434 36.51 -11.27 9.82
N LEU A 435 36.32 -10.30 10.72
CA LEU A 435 37.35 -9.77 11.61
C LEU A 435 37.33 -10.39 13.02
N GLY A 436 36.24 -11.06 13.40
CA GLY A 436 36.00 -11.54 14.78
C GLY A 436 36.67 -12.84 15.21
N ARG A 437 37.44 -13.54 14.36
CA ARG A 437 38.16 -14.77 14.75
C ARG A 437 39.67 -14.53 14.80
N ALA A 438 40.18 -14.14 15.97
CA ALA A 438 41.61 -14.24 16.27
C ALA A 438 41.97 -15.72 16.46
N ALA A 439 42.84 -16.26 15.59
CA ALA A 439 43.50 -17.54 15.83
C ALA A 439 44.67 -17.32 16.81
N PRO A 440 44.92 -18.22 17.78
CA PRO A 440 46.01 -18.07 18.73
C PRO A 440 47.35 -18.46 18.11
N GLY A 441 48.35 -17.60 18.30
CA GLY A 441 49.78 -17.95 18.28
C GLY A 441 50.45 -18.10 16.92
N VAL A 442 51.14 -17.05 16.47
CA VAL A 442 52.37 -17.21 15.69
C VAL A 442 53.40 -16.21 16.23
N GLN A 443 54.50 -16.75 16.73
CA GLN A 443 55.64 -16.02 17.27
C GLN A 443 56.28 -15.14 16.18
N THR A 444 56.66 -13.93 16.57
CA THR A 444 57.48 -13.02 15.79
C THR A 444 58.92 -13.53 15.71
N GLN A 445 59.39 -13.82 14.50
CA GLN A 445 60.81 -13.73 14.18
C GLN A 445 61.00 -12.53 13.26
N GLY A 446 61.81 -11.57 13.71
CA GLY A 446 62.15 -10.39 12.95
C GLY A 446 63.17 -10.67 11.84
N GLN A 447 63.32 -9.70 10.94
CA GLN A 447 64.62 -9.20 10.51
C GLN A 447 64.48 -7.97 9.63
N ASP A 448 65.37 -7.01 9.89
CA ASP A 448 65.70 -5.85 9.09
C ASP A 448 66.22 -6.21 7.68
N GLY A 449 66.14 -5.26 6.75
CA GLY A 449 66.98 -5.29 5.54
C GLY A 449 66.40 -4.59 4.31
N LEU A 450 66.90 -3.39 4.00
CA LEU A 450 66.78 -2.73 2.70
C LEU A 450 67.49 -3.52 1.59
N GLY A 451 66.96 -3.49 0.35
CA GLY A 451 67.70 -3.93 -0.83
C GLY A 451 66.90 -3.91 -2.14
N THR A 452 67.50 -3.31 -3.17
CA THR A 452 66.97 -2.92 -4.48
C THR A 452 67.00 -4.01 -5.59
N GLN A 453 66.28 -3.73 -6.68
CA GLN A 453 66.43 -4.20 -8.08
C GLN A 453 65.78 -5.54 -8.52
N GLY A 454 65.22 -5.52 -9.74
CA GLY A 454 65.21 -6.68 -10.64
C GLY A 454 63.88 -7.02 -11.31
N ARG A 455 63.81 -6.80 -12.63
CA ARG A 455 62.76 -7.29 -13.54
C ARG A 455 62.86 -8.80 -13.79
N ASP A 456 61.72 -9.36 -14.21
CA ASP A 456 61.50 -10.62 -14.93
C ASP A 456 61.79 -11.96 -14.23
N ALA A 457 60.73 -12.69 -13.91
CA ALA A 457 60.60 -14.12 -14.18
C ALA A 457 59.14 -14.57 -14.01
N LEU A 458 58.51 -14.97 -15.13
CA LEU A 458 57.38 -15.89 -15.11
C LEU A 458 57.86 -17.21 -14.52
N ALA A 459 57.32 -17.60 -13.36
CA ALA A 459 57.36 -18.97 -12.89
C ALA A 459 56.03 -19.32 -12.22
N THR A 460 55.36 -20.29 -12.83
CA THR A 460 54.16 -20.98 -12.37
C THR A 460 54.32 -21.51 -10.95
N ALA A 461 53.63 -20.89 -9.99
CA ALA A 461 53.38 -21.48 -8.67
C ALA A 461 51.92 -21.93 -8.60
N ALA A 462 51.73 -23.24 -8.37
CA ALA A 462 50.42 -23.87 -8.21
C ALA A 462 49.62 -23.17 -7.10
N ARG A 463 48.41 -22.71 -7.43
CA ARG A 463 47.46 -22.15 -6.45
C ARG A 463 46.90 -23.30 -5.59
N PRO A 464 46.85 -23.16 -4.25
CA PRO A 464 46.17 -24.13 -3.41
C PRO A 464 44.66 -24.06 -3.66
N ALA A 465 43.99 -25.20 -3.58
CA ALA A 465 42.55 -25.34 -3.71
C ALA A 465 41.82 -24.68 -2.53
N GLY A 466 41.57 -23.38 -2.62
CA GLY A 466 40.58 -22.64 -1.83
C GLY A 466 39.42 -22.24 -2.74
N SER A 467 38.20 -22.25 -2.21
CA SER A 467 37.03 -21.82 -2.99
C SER A 467 37.20 -20.37 -3.46
N GLU A 468 36.61 -19.99 -4.59
CA GLU A 468 36.62 -18.60 -5.08
C GLU A 468 36.14 -17.60 -4.01
N VAL A 469 35.26 -18.06 -3.11
CA VAL A 469 34.76 -17.34 -1.94
C VAL A 469 35.86 -17.05 -0.91
N ASP A 470 36.82 -17.94 -0.70
CA ASP A 470 37.92 -17.73 0.25
C ASP A 470 38.92 -16.70 -0.27
N ALA A 471 39.16 -16.69 -1.59
CA ALA A 471 39.98 -15.67 -2.24
C ALA A 471 39.32 -14.28 -2.18
N ILE A 472 37.99 -14.21 -2.34
CA ILE A 472 37.22 -12.97 -2.17
C ILE A 472 37.28 -12.49 -0.71
N LYS A 473 37.08 -13.38 0.27
CA LYS A 473 37.18 -13.04 1.70
C LYS A 473 38.57 -12.52 2.06
N ALA A 474 39.64 -13.16 1.56
CA ALA A 474 41.00 -12.71 1.78
C ALA A 474 41.26 -11.31 1.19
N SER A 475 40.81 -11.08 -0.05
CA SER A 475 40.94 -9.79 -0.73
C SER A 475 40.14 -8.69 -0.01
N PHE A 476 38.94 -9.01 0.47
CA PHE A 476 38.12 -8.08 1.24
C PHE A 476 38.73 -7.73 2.60
N LYS A 477 39.31 -8.72 3.31
CA LYS A 477 40.08 -8.45 4.54
C LYS A 477 41.29 -7.56 4.29
N GLN A 478 42.03 -7.76 3.18
CA GLN A 478 43.12 -6.88 2.79
C GLN A 478 42.64 -5.45 2.52
N PHE A 479 41.52 -5.30 1.82
CA PHE A 479 40.90 -3.99 1.58
C PHE A 479 40.52 -3.31 2.90
N LEU A 480 39.81 -3.99 3.81
CA LEU A 480 39.42 -3.43 5.10
C LEU A 480 40.63 -3.05 5.96
N SER A 481 41.67 -3.89 5.96
CA SER A 481 42.94 -3.59 6.63
C SER A 481 43.61 -2.34 6.04
N ALA A 482 43.70 -2.25 4.71
CA ALA A 482 44.27 -1.09 4.03
C ALA A 482 43.46 0.20 4.28
N ALA A 483 42.13 0.10 4.30
CA ALA A 483 41.22 1.20 4.61
C ALA A 483 41.44 1.70 6.05
N GLY A 484 41.58 0.77 7.02
CA GLY A 484 41.82 1.09 8.43
C GLY A 484 43.26 1.51 8.78
N THR A 485 44.24 1.17 7.94
CA THR A 485 45.67 1.46 8.19
C THR A 485 45.94 2.97 8.04
N PRO A 486 46.61 3.62 9.01
CA PRO A 486 47.00 5.03 8.89
C PRO A 486 47.89 5.28 7.67
N ARG A 487 47.55 6.32 6.90
CA ARG A 487 48.41 6.87 5.83
C ARG A 487 48.31 8.39 5.87
N ASN A 488 47.69 9.02 4.87
CA ASN A 488 47.46 10.46 4.83
C ASN A 488 46.38 10.93 5.83
N LEU A 489 45.51 10.00 6.27
CA LEU A 489 44.61 10.18 7.39
C LEU A 489 45.07 9.25 8.51
N ASP A 490 45.14 9.79 9.73
CA ASP A 490 45.53 9.04 10.92
C ASP A 490 44.44 8.04 11.35
N ALA A 491 44.78 7.14 12.27
CA ALA A 491 43.89 6.08 12.75
C ALA A 491 42.69 6.61 13.56
N TYR A 492 42.82 7.80 14.13
CA TYR A 492 41.81 8.47 14.95
C TYR A 492 40.73 9.07 14.05
N THR A 493 41.13 9.92 13.10
CA THR A 493 40.26 10.54 12.09
C THR A 493 39.45 9.49 11.33
N LYS A 494 40.11 8.41 10.88
CA LYS A 494 39.43 7.30 10.18
C LYS A 494 38.39 6.59 11.05
N GLN A 495 38.63 6.52 12.37
CA GLN A 495 37.69 5.90 13.31
C GLN A 495 36.45 6.78 13.52
N ALA A 496 36.63 8.09 13.67
CA ALA A 496 35.53 9.06 13.76
C ALA A 496 34.65 9.01 12.50
N MET A 497 35.26 9.01 11.31
CA MET A 497 34.54 8.84 10.05
C MET A 497 33.74 7.54 9.99
N ALA A 498 34.31 6.44 10.50
CA ALA A 498 33.62 5.15 10.51
C ALA A 498 32.40 5.13 11.46
N ILE A 499 32.47 5.83 12.60
CA ILE A 499 31.30 6.04 13.49
C ILE A 499 30.22 6.82 12.74
N ALA A 500 30.58 7.97 12.16
CA ALA A 500 29.65 8.81 11.40
C ALA A 500 28.93 8.04 10.29
N LEU A 501 29.69 7.28 9.49
CA LEU A 501 29.13 6.45 8.41
C LEU A 501 28.26 5.30 8.94
N SER A 502 28.63 4.68 10.05
CA SER A 502 27.83 3.61 10.67
C SER A 502 26.48 4.13 11.16
N VAL A 503 26.45 5.35 11.70
CA VAL A 503 25.22 6.04 12.13
C VAL A 503 24.37 6.46 10.94
N ALA A 504 24.98 7.11 9.92
CA ALA A 504 24.26 7.55 8.72
C ALA A 504 23.63 6.38 7.95
N LEU A 505 24.32 5.24 7.87
CA LEU A 505 23.82 4.02 7.22
C LEU A 505 22.93 3.17 8.14
N ARG A 506 22.78 3.54 9.43
CA ARG A 506 22.03 2.80 10.45
C ARG A 506 22.45 1.32 10.55
N CYS A 507 23.76 1.08 10.51
CA CYS A 507 24.32 -0.28 10.54
C CYS A 507 24.80 -0.65 11.96
N GLU A 508 23.95 -1.36 12.70
CA GLU A 508 24.19 -1.71 14.11
C GLU A 508 25.49 -2.52 14.34
N PRO A 509 25.81 -3.57 13.56
CA PRO A 509 27.04 -4.34 13.77
C PRO A 509 28.31 -3.50 13.56
N CYS A 510 28.30 -2.63 12.53
CA CYS A 510 29.41 -1.72 12.25
C CYS A 510 29.56 -0.70 13.38
N LEU A 511 28.46 -0.09 13.83
CA LEU A 511 28.50 0.87 14.93
C LEU A 511 29.07 0.23 16.19
N LYS A 512 28.59 -0.95 16.60
CA LYS A 512 29.10 -1.68 17.77
C LYS A 512 30.60 -1.97 17.66
N MET A 513 31.06 -2.46 16.50
CA MET A 513 32.48 -2.71 16.25
C MET A 513 33.31 -1.42 16.32
N HIS A 514 32.83 -0.33 15.72
CA HIS A 514 33.54 0.94 15.67
C HIS A 514 33.54 1.69 17.01
N LEU A 515 32.47 1.58 17.81
CA LEU A 515 32.44 2.08 19.19
C LEU A 515 33.46 1.35 20.07
N LYS A 516 33.55 0.02 19.96
CA LYS A 516 34.57 -0.78 20.67
C LYS A 516 35.98 -0.37 20.27
N ASN A 517 36.24 -0.21 18.98
CA ASN A 517 37.55 0.21 18.48
C ASN A 517 37.89 1.65 18.89
N ALA A 518 36.92 2.56 18.92
CA ALA A 518 37.10 3.94 19.37
C ALA A 518 37.54 4.00 20.84
N ARG A 519 36.88 3.23 21.72
CA ARG A 519 37.27 3.08 23.13
C ARG A 519 38.72 2.59 23.27
N SER A 520 39.12 1.58 22.47
CA SER A 520 40.51 1.08 22.48
C SER A 520 41.55 2.06 21.96
N LYS A 521 41.13 3.07 21.17
CA LYS A 521 41.98 4.13 20.61
C LYS A 521 41.97 5.41 21.46
N GLY A 522 41.25 5.41 22.59
CA GLY A 522 41.24 6.52 23.55
C GLY A 522 40.24 7.65 23.26
N PHE A 523 39.22 7.41 22.43
CA PHE A 523 38.14 8.38 22.23
C PHE A 523 37.39 8.66 23.54
N THR A 524 37.11 9.93 23.83
CA THR A 524 36.15 10.31 24.88
C THR A 524 34.71 10.09 24.41
N PRO A 525 33.73 9.98 25.34
CA PRO A 525 32.32 9.92 24.98
C PRO A 525 31.86 11.10 24.12
N GLU A 526 32.37 12.30 24.39
CA GLU A 526 32.04 13.52 23.66
C GLU A 526 32.53 13.44 22.20
N GLU A 527 33.73 12.93 21.96
CA GLU A 527 34.28 12.77 20.61
C GLU A 527 33.54 11.69 19.81
N ILE A 528 33.04 10.65 20.49
CA ILE A 528 32.17 9.64 19.87
C ILE A 528 30.82 10.26 19.49
N ASP A 529 30.22 11.04 20.39
CA ASP A 529 28.96 11.74 20.14
C ASP A 529 29.09 12.76 19.01
N GLU A 530 30.17 13.55 18.99
CA GLU A 530 30.45 14.50 17.91
C GLU A 530 30.61 13.81 16.55
N ALA A 531 31.32 12.68 16.51
CA ALA A 531 31.42 11.87 15.30
C ALA A 531 30.05 11.29 14.87
N ALA A 532 29.22 10.85 15.82
CA ALA A 532 27.88 10.36 15.54
C ALA A 532 26.93 11.47 15.03
N TRP A 533 27.03 12.69 15.59
CA TRP A 533 26.26 13.85 15.15
C TRP A 533 26.53 14.21 13.69
N MET A 534 27.77 14.05 13.23
CA MET A 534 28.09 14.19 11.80
C MET A 534 27.37 13.16 10.93
N GLY A 535 27.07 11.96 11.44
CA GLY A 535 26.22 11.01 10.73
C GLY A 535 24.74 11.41 10.76
N ILE A 536 24.27 11.88 11.92
CA ILE A 536 22.88 12.32 12.13
C ILE A 536 22.53 13.53 11.27
N SER A 537 23.45 14.48 11.09
CA SER A 537 23.18 15.69 10.30
C SER A 537 22.87 15.40 8.83
N PHE A 538 23.31 14.25 8.30
CA PHE A 538 23.02 13.82 6.92
C PHE A 538 21.79 12.90 6.82
N ALA A 539 21.39 12.25 7.92
CA ALA A 539 20.36 11.20 7.91
C ALA A 539 19.11 11.53 8.75
N GLY A 540 19.09 12.67 9.44
CA GLY A 540 17.94 13.21 10.15
C GLY A 540 17.55 12.45 11.43
N SER A 541 16.35 12.71 11.93
CA SER A 541 15.84 12.17 13.19
C SER A 541 15.84 10.63 13.30
N PRO A 542 15.65 9.83 12.22
CA PRO A 542 15.75 8.37 12.33
C PRO A 542 17.14 7.87 12.71
N ALA A 543 18.21 8.56 12.27
CA ALA A 543 19.58 8.20 12.64
C ALA A 543 19.91 8.57 14.09
N MET A 544 19.29 9.64 14.61
CA MET A 544 19.40 10.02 16.01
C MET A 544 18.78 8.95 16.92
N VAL A 545 17.55 8.51 16.62
CA VAL A 545 16.88 7.45 17.38
C VAL A 545 17.68 6.14 17.32
N PHE A 546 18.18 5.77 16.14
CA PHE A 546 19.06 4.61 15.98
C PHE A 546 20.33 4.70 16.85
N TYR A 547 20.99 5.85 16.85
CA TYR A 547 22.21 6.04 17.64
C TYR A 547 21.94 5.97 19.14
N GLU A 548 20.89 6.60 19.64
CA GLU A 548 20.48 6.53 21.06
C GLU A 548 20.16 5.08 21.49
N GLN A 549 19.46 4.34 20.64
CA GLN A 549 19.16 2.92 20.88
C GLN A 549 20.44 2.07 20.90
N ALA A 550 21.35 2.27 19.95
CA ALA A 550 22.60 1.52 19.88
C ALA A 550 23.55 1.87 21.05
N LYS A 551 23.60 3.14 21.44
CA LYS A 551 24.38 3.63 22.58
C LYS A 551 23.90 3.04 23.91
N SER A 552 22.58 2.92 24.11
CA SER A 552 22.02 2.29 25.32
C SER A 552 22.31 0.78 25.45
N GLN A 553 22.71 0.12 24.35
CA GLN A 553 22.98 -1.32 24.29
C GLN A 553 24.48 -1.69 24.20
N SER A 554 25.41 -0.72 24.27
CA SER A 554 26.86 -0.93 24.00
C SER A 554 27.79 -0.32 25.05
#